data_AF-A0A7Y4YJ29-F1
#
_entry.id   AF-A0A7Y4YJ29-F1
#
_cell.length_a   1.000
_cell.length_b   1.000
_cell.length_c   1.000
_cell.angle_alpha   90.00
_cell.angle_beta   90.00
_cell.angle_gamma   90.00
#
_symmetry.space_group_name_H-M   'P 1'
#
loop_
_entity.id
_entity.type
_entity.pdbx_description
1 polymer ?
#
loop_
_entity_poly.entity_id
_entity_poly.type
_entity_poly.pdbx_seq_one_letter_code
_entity_poly.pdbx_strand_id
1 'polypeptide(L)'
;MTDPITTPADYTLTLREEFRHHLETFYAQLKLAPPYESVEKAIRSLTTSVHALPPNERERLATDAAARWQHFRQAFEASGLSKKHRGIIGGLARNRSSINLPAEYDQFLSLYHS
;
A
#
# COMPACT_ATOMS: atom_id res chain seq x y z
N MET A 1 30.39 15.23 6.21
CA MET A 1 29.55 14.04 6.36
C MET A 1 28.81 13.91 5.05
N THR A 2 29.08 12.87 4.28
CA THR A 2 28.46 12.65 2.96
C THR A 2 27.17 11.89 3.21
N ASP A 3 26.03 12.53 3.04
CA ASP A 3 24.74 11.85 3.02
C ASP A 3 24.82 10.69 2.01
N PRO A 4 24.41 9.47 2.37
CA PRO A 4 24.34 8.39 1.39
C PRO A 4 23.26 8.79 0.37
N ILE A 5 23.70 9.13 -0.84
CA ILE A 5 22.82 9.32 -1.99
C ILE A 5 22.12 7.97 -2.20
N THR A 6 20.93 7.82 -1.63
CA THR A 6 20.11 6.62 -1.84
C THR A 6 19.79 6.60 -3.32
N THR A 7 20.27 5.57 -4.03
CA THR A 7 20.07 5.54 -5.47
C THR A 7 18.59 5.31 -5.78
N PRO A 8 18.08 5.74 -6.95
CA PRO A 8 16.68 5.53 -7.31
C PRO A 8 16.23 4.05 -7.27
N ALA A 9 17.17 3.13 -7.49
CA ALA A 9 16.94 1.68 -7.38
C ALA A 9 16.73 1.24 -5.93
N ASP A 10 17.57 1.72 -5.02
CA ASP A 10 17.46 1.45 -3.58
C ASP A 10 16.15 2.01 -3.03
N TYR A 11 15.76 3.20 -3.49
CA TYR A 11 14.52 3.84 -3.06
C TYR A 11 13.27 3.07 -3.50
N THR A 12 13.24 2.60 -4.75
CA THR A 12 12.13 1.78 -5.25
C THR A 12 12.02 0.47 -4.47
N LEU A 13 13.14 -0.12 -4.08
CA LEU A 13 13.18 -1.29 -3.22
C LEU A 13 12.61 -0.99 -1.82
N THR A 14 12.99 0.13 -1.20
CA THR A 14 12.45 0.54 0.10
C THR A 14 10.92 0.70 0.05
N LEU A 15 10.39 1.41 -0.94
CA LEU A 15 8.94 1.55 -1.13
C LEU A 15 8.23 0.22 -1.32
N ARG A 16 8.86 -0.70 -2.04
CA ARG A 16 8.31 -2.04 -2.30
C ARG A 16 8.16 -2.83 -1.00
N GLU A 17 9.20 -2.82 -0.16
CA GLU A 17 9.16 -3.53 1.13
C GLU A 17 8.23 -2.84 2.14
N GLU A 18 8.20 -1.50 2.17
CA GLU A 18 7.22 -0.73 2.96
C GLU A 18 5.79 -1.12 2.59
N PHE A 19 5.47 -1.16 1.29
CA PHE A 19 4.15 -1.55 0.84
C PHE A 19 3.81 -3.01 1.17
N ARG A 20 4.75 -3.93 0.99
CA ARG A 20 4.56 -5.34 1.38
C ARG A 20 4.25 -5.44 2.87
N HIS A 21 5.01 -4.75 3.71
CA HIS A 21 4.78 -4.73 5.15
C HIS A 21 3.38 -4.19 5.49
N HIS A 22 2.95 -3.10 4.85
CA HIS A 22 1.59 -2.58 5.05
C HIS A 22 0.52 -3.60 4.65
N LEU A 23 0.67 -4.33 3.55
CA LEU A 23 -0.27 -5.38 3.16
C LEU A 23 -0.31 -6.51 4.20
N GLU A 24 0.84 -6.95 4.69
CA GLU A 24 0.92 -7.98 5.75
C GLU A 24 0.24 -7.51 7.03
N THR A 25 0.53 -6.30 7.52
CA THR A 25 -0.11 -5.71 8.69
C THR A 25 -1.62 -5.59 8.49
N PHE A 26 -2.06 -5.11 7.32
CA PHE A 26 -3.47 -4.94 7.00
C PHE A 26 -4.23 -6.27 7.13
N TYR A 27 -3.75 -7.33 6.46
CA TYR A 27 -4.41 -8.63 6.52
C TYR A 27 -4.30 -9.29 7.90
N ALA A 28 -3.17 -9.14 8.60
CA ALA A 28 -2.98 -9.68 9.95
C ALA A 28 -3.94 -9.05 10.96
N GLN A 29 -4.09 -7.72 10.96
CA GLN A 29 -5.01 -7.02 11.87
C GLN A 29 -6.48 -7.35 11.59
N LEU A 30 -6.82 -7.63 10.33
CA LEU A 30 -8.14 -8.11 9.93
C LEU A 30 -8.34 -9.60 10.22
N LYS A 31 -7.31 -10.32 10.70
CA LYS A 31 -7.30 -11.77 10.92
C LYS A 31 -7.65 -12.57 9.66
N LEU A 32 -7.17 -12.11 8.51
CA LEU A 32 -7.39 -12.71 7.21
C LEU A 32 -6.07 -13.20 6.61
N ALA A 33 -6.14 -14.28 5.85
CA ALA A 33 -5.02 -14.69 5.02
C ALA A 33 -4.89 -13.73 3.80
N PRO A 34 -3.70 -13.19 3.53
CA PRO A 34 -3.49 -12.35 2.35
C PRO A 34 -3.68 -13.19 1.06
N PRO A 35 -4.41 -12.68 0.06
CA PRO A 35 -4.53 -13.33 -1.24
C PRO A 35 -3.23 -13.15 -2.03
N TYR A 36 -2.32 -14.12 -1.89
CA TYR A 36 -0.92 -14.03 -2.38
C TYR A 36 -0.78 -13.51 -3.81
N GLU A 37 -1.54 -14.06 -4.78
CA GLU A 37 -1.47 -13.60 -6.17
C GLU A 37 -1.82 -12.12 -6.35
N SER A 38 -2.85 -11.64 -5.63
CA SER A 38 -3.26 -10.24 -5.70
C SER A 38 -2.27 -9.33 -4.97
N VAL A 39 -1.64 -9.81 -3.90
CA VAL A 39 -0.56 -9.10 -3.20
C VAL A 39 0.64 -8.91 -4.12
N GLU A 40 1.12 -9.98 -4.76
CA GLU A 40 2.24 -9.91 -5.70
C GLU A 40 1.92 -8.99 -6.89
N LYS A 41 0.67 -9.02 -7.38
CA LYS A 41 0.20 -8.10 -8.41
C LYS A 41 0.22 -6.65 -7.94
N ALA A 42 -0.18 -6.36 -6.70
CA ALA A 42 -0.13 -5.01 -6.14
C ALA A 42 1.31 -4.50 -6.06
N ILE A 43 2.22 -5.31 -5.53
CA ILE A 43 3.65 -4.98 -5.40
C ILE A 43 4.25 -4.69 -6.78
N ARG A 44 3.94 -5.52 -7.78
CA ARG A 44 4.35 -5.28 -9.17
C ARG A 44 3.77 -3.99 -9.73
N SER A 45 2.47 -3.75 -9.50
CA SER A 45 1.78 -2.53 -9.95
C SER A 45 2.41 -1.26 -9.38
N LEU A 46 2.75 -1.27 -8.09
CA LEU A 46 3.46 -0.16 -7.44
C LEU A 46 4.82 0.06 -8.10
N THR A 47 5.61 -1.00 -8.22
CA THR A 47 6.98 -0.94 -8.77
C THR A 47 6.97 -0.37 -10.19
N THR A 48 6.07 -0.85 -11.06
CA THR A 48 5.90 -0.32 -12.41
C THR A 48 5.48 1.16 -12.42
N SER A 49 4.55 1.54 -11.53
CA SER A 49 4.07 2.93 -11.46
C SER A 49 5.17 3.88 -11.01
N VAL A 50 5.92 3.53 -9.95
CA VAL A 50 7.06 4.32 -9.46
C VAL A 50 8.15 4.45 -10.52
N HIS A 51 8.47 3.36 -11.24
CA HIS A 51 9.42 3.40 -12.35
C HIS A 51 8.96 4.21 -13.57
N ALA A 52 7.69 4.60 -13.66
CA ALA A 52 7.18 5.47 -14.70
C ALA A 52 7.18 6.96 -14.31
N LEU A 53 7.29 7.28 -13.01
CA LEU A 53 7.28 8.66 -12.52
C LEU A 53 8.52 9.45 -12.96
N PRO A 54 8.46 10.78 -13.13
CA PRO A 54 9.65 11.60 -13.30
C PRO A 54 10.53 11.57 -12.03
N PRO A 55 11.86 11.78 -12.12
CA PRO A 55 12.77 11.69 -10.99
C PRO A 55 12.36 12.57 -9.79
N ASN A 56 11.99 13.83 -10.04
CA ASN A 56 11.55 14.74 -8.98
C ASN A 56 10.33 14.22 -8.21
N GLU A 57 9.39 13.55 -8.89
CA GLU A 57 8.23 12.95 -8.21
C GLU A 57 8.60 11.70 -7.43
N ARG A 58 9.53 10.88 -7.94
CA ARG A 58 10.06 9.75 -7.17
C ARG A 58 10.78 10.20 -5.90
N GLU A 59 11.59 11.25 -5.99
CA GLU A 59 12.29 11.83 -4.84
C GLU A 59 11.31 12.38 -3.79
N ARG A 60 10.20 13.00 -4.23
CA ARG A 60 9.14 13.46 -3.32
C ARG A 60 8.55 12.33 -2.48
N LEU A 61 8.44 11.12 -3.02
CA LEU A 61 7.92 9.98 -2.25
C LEU A 61 8.81 9.67 -1.03
N ALA A 62 10.10 10.04 -1.04
CA ALA A 62 11.00 9.78 0.08
C ALA A 62 10.62 10.59 1.33
N THR A 63 10.08 11.79 1.15
CA THR A 63 9.77 12.72 2.24
C THR A 63 8.27 12.88 2.47
N ASP A 64 7.44 12.56 1.48
CA ASP A 64 5.99 12.75 1.50
C ASP A 64 5.25 11.42 1.74
N ALA A 65 4.88 11.17 3.00
CA ALA A 65 4.12 9.99 3.39
C ALA A 65 2.73 9.94 2.75
N ALA A 66 2.07 11.10 2.55
CA ALA A 66 0.75 11.13 1.92
C ALA A 66 0.84 10.72 0.45
N ALA A 67 1.88 11.16 -0.26
CA ALA A 67 2.15 10.72 -1.62
C ALA A 67 2.43 9.21 -1.70
N ARG A 68 3.19 8.64 -0.75
CA ARG A 68 3.39 7.17 -0.68
C ARG A 68 2.07 6.44 -0.53
N TRP A 69 1.24 6.85 0.42
CA TRP A 69 -0.08 6.24 0.65
C TRP A 69 -1.00 6.33 -0.56
N GLN A 70 -0.93 7.41 -1.34
CA GLN A 70 -1.67 7.52 -2.59
C GLN A 70 -1.25 6.43 -3.60
N HIS A 71 0.06 6.23 -3.80
CA HIS A 71 0.55 5.18 -4.70
C HIS A 71 0.24 3.77 -4.18
N PHE A 72 0.33 3.55 -2.87
CA PHE A 72 -0.08 2.29 -2.25
C PHE A 72 -1.55 2.00 -2.51
N ARG A 73 -2.43 2.99 -2.32
CA ARG A 73 -3.87 2.87 -2.57
C ARG A 73 -4.17 2.56 -4.04
N GLN A 74 -3.53 3.24 -4.97
CA GLN A 74 -3.68 3.00 -6.40
C GLN A 74 -3.24 1.58 -6.79
N ALA A 75 -2.09 1.12 -6.30
CA ALA A 75 -1.59 -0.23 -6.55
C ALA A 75 -2.50 -1.30 -5.93
N PHE A 76 -3.02 -1.05 -4.73
CA PHE A 76 -3.99 -1.90 -4.05
C PHE A 76 -5.26 -2.07 -4.90
N GLU A 77 -5.84 -0.98 -5.40
CA GLU A 77 -7.03 -1.00 -6.22
C GLU A 77 -6.80 -1.70 -7.57
N ALA A 78 -5.73 -1.35 -8.28
CA ALA A 78 -5.38 -1.91 -9.60
C ALA A 78 -5.11 -3.43 -9.55
N SER A 79 -4.60 -3.93 -8.43
CA SER A 79 -4.38 -5.36 -8.22
C SER A 79 -5.67 -6.16 -8.08
N GLY A 80 -6.78 -5.51 -7.69
CA GLY A 80 -8.05 -6.15 -7.37
C GLY A 80 -8.16 -6.62 -5.91
N LEU A 81 -7.22 -6.26 -5.02
CA LEU A 81 -7.30 -6.57 -3.59
C LEU A 81 -8.60 -6.02 -2.96
N SER A 82 -9.08 -4.86 -3.40
CA SER A 82 -10.37 -4.27 -2.99
C SER A 82 -11.60 -5.14 -3.29
N LYS A 83 -11.47 -6.11 -4.20
CA LYS A 83 -12.51 -7.10 -4.52
C LYS A 83 -12.39 -8.37 -3.67
N LYS A 84 -11.22 -8.65 -3.09
CA LYS A 84 -10.98 -9.84 -2.26
C LYS A 84 -11.56 -9.63 -0.87
N HIS A 85 -12.23 -10.67 -0.34
CA HIS A 85 -12.87 -10.63 0.98
C HIS A 85 -13.83 -9.44 1.19
N ARG A 86 -14.39 -8.89 0.11
CA ARG A 86 -15.13 -7.61 0.14
C ARG A 86 -16.26 -7.58 1.17
N GLY A 87 -17.03 -8.66 1.29
CA GLY A 87 -18.11 -8.74 2.28
C GLY A 87 -17.60 -8.67 3.73
N ILE A 88 -16.50 -9.38 4.02
CA ILE A 88 -15.89 -9.42 5.36
C ILE A 88 -15.25 -8.06 5.68
N ILE A 89 -14.39 -7.58 4.80
CA ILE A 89 -13.65 -6.32 5.03
C ILE A 89 -14.60 -5.13 5.01
N GLY A 90 -15.61 -5.10 4.13
CA GLY A 90 -16.63 -4.06 4.13
C GLY A 90 -17.48 -4.07 5.41
N GLY A 91 -17.78 -5.24 5.97
CA GLY A 91 -18.43 -5.36 7.28
C GLY A 91 -17.57 -4.82 8.42
N LEU A 92 -16.27 -5.16 8.42
CA LEU A 92 -15.31 -4.66 9.39
C LEU A 92 -15.11 -3.14 9.26
N ALA A 93 -14.99 -2.61 8.04
CA ALA A 93 -14.78 -1.19 7.77
C ALA A 93 -15.94 -0.31 8.27
N ARG A 94 -17.19 -0.82 8.20
CA ARG A 94 -18.36 -0.17 8.82
C ARG A 94 -18.28 -0.11 10.34
N ASN A 95 -17.56 -1.05 10.97
CA ASN A 95 -17.29 -1.08 12.40
C ASN A 95 -15.81 -0.79 12.67
N ARG A 96 -15.30 0.31 12.13
CA ARG A 96 -13.88 0.69 12.16
C ARG A 96 -13.26 0.66 13.57
N SER A 97 -14.04 1.04 14.58
CA SER A 97 -13.62 1.07 15.99
C SER A 97 -13.32 -0.32 16.57
N SER A 98 -13.84 -1.38 15.96
CA SER A 98 -13.58 -2.77 16.36
C SER A 98 -12.27 -3.34 15.79
N ILE A 99 -11.61 -2.62 14.89
CA ILE A 99 -10.34 -3.01 14.27
C ILE A 99 -9.20 -2.18 14.85
N ASN A 100 -8.19 -2.85 15.40
CA ASN A 100 -6.99 -2.21 15.90
C ASN A 100 -6.00 -1.88 14.76
N LEU A 101 -6.41 -0.98 13.88
CA LEU A 101 -5.63 -0.56 12.72
C LEU A 101 -5.36 0.95 12.77
N PRO A 102 -4.14 1.42 12.47
CA PRO A 102 -3.85 2.86 12.38
C PRO A 102 -4.71 3.57 11.34
N ALA A 103 -4.97 4.87 11.54
CA ALA A 103 -5.89 5.66 10.70
C ALA A 103 -5.45 5.77 9.23
N GLU A 104 -4.15 5.68 8.96
CA GLU A 104 -3.61 5.68 7.60
C GLU A 104 -4.15 4.54 6.71
N TYR A 105 -4.51 3.40 7.30
CA TYR A 105 -5.10 2.28 6.56
C TYR A 105 -6.55 2.51 6.13
N ASP A 106 -7.17 3.62 6.54
CA ASP A 106 -8.48 4.05 6.03
C ASP A 106 -8.41 4.29 4.51
N GLN A 107 -7.22 4.58 3.98
CA GLN A 107 -6.93 4.63 2.55
C GLN A 107 -7.30 3.31 1.82
N PHE A 108 -7.07 2.15 2.46
CA PHE A 108 -7.48 0.85 1.94
C PHE A 108 -8.91 0.49 2.31
N LEU A 109 -9.32 0.71 3.56
CA LEU A 109 -10.66 0.37 4.02
C LEU A 109 -11.76 1.10 3.24
N SER A 110 -11.52 2.37 2.88
CA SER A 110 -12.47 3.15 2.06
C SER A 110 -12.77 2.52 0.70
N LEU A 111 -11.86 1.71 0.13
CA LEU A 111 -12.09 1.01 -1.14
C LEU A 111 -13.14 -0.10 -1.04
N TYR A 112 -13.52 -0.51 0.17
CA TYR A 112 -14.53 -1.53 0.43
C TYR A 112 -15.93 -0.95 0.67
N HIS A 113 -16.05 0.39 0.71
CA HIS A 113 -17.34 1.07 0.81
C HIS A 113 -17.98 1.36 -0.56
N SER A 114 -17.19 1.36 -1.64
CA SER A 114 -17.59 1.66 -3.02
C SER A 114 -18.37 0.54 -3.68
#